data_AF-A0A3B8MKG5-F1
#
_entry.id   AF-A0A3B8MKG5-F1
#
_cell.length_a   1.000
_cell.length_b   1.000
_cell.length_c   1.000
_cell.angle_alpha   90.00
_cell.angle_beta   90.00
_cell.angle_gamma   90.00
#
_symmetry.space_group_name_H-M   'P 1'
#
loop_
_entity.id
_entity.type
_entity.pdbx_description
1 polymer ?
#
loop_
_entity_poly.entity_id
_entity_poly.type
_entity_poly.pdbx_seq_one_letter_code
_entity_poly.pdbx_strand_id
1 'polypeptide(L)'
;WWKETADRVAPWGARCAPHCWGSLIERYTHAHFGASIPNFSLLEAAPAETPGIILDGWDQEDGKLIVPDTPGIGFDLESEVIENGLKSEGGFAV
;
A
#
# COMPACT_ATOMS: atom_id res chain seq x y z
N TRP A 1 8.30 12.88 -5.26
CA TRP A 1 7.83 12.56 -6.62
C TRP A 1 6.31 12.41 -6.72
N TRP A 2 5.63 11.54 -5.95
CA TRP A 2 4.18 11.33 -6.12
C TRP A 2 3.31 12.52 -5.78
N LYS A 3 3.50 13.13 -4.60
CA LYS A 3 2.77 14.34 -4.21
C LYS A 3 2.97 15.48 -5.21
N GLU A 4 4.23 15.73 -5.59
CA GLU A 4 4.58 16.69 -6.63
C GLU A 4 3.90 16.39 -7.97
N THR A 5 3.79 15.12 -8.35
CA THR A 5 3.08 14.71 -9.56
C THR A 5 1.57 14.96 -9.42
N ALA A 6 0.98 14.66 -8.27
CA ALA A 6 -0.42 14.94 -7.97
C ALA A 6 -0.72 16.44 -8.07
N ASP A 7 0.14 17.28 -7.49
CA ASP A 7 0.05 18.74 -7.54
C ASP A 7 0.19 19.26 -8.97
N ARG A 8 1.09 18.69 -9.76
CA ARG A 8 1.33 19.09 -11.16
C ARG A 8 0.14 18.78 -12.07
N VAL A 9 -0.57 17.67 -11.83
CA VAL A 9 -1.70 17.26 -12.68
C VAL A 9 -3.04 17.85 -12.21
N ALA A 10 -3.14 18.28 -10.95
CA ALA A 10 -4.36 18.84 -10.36
C ALA A 10 -4.98 20.01 -11.14
N PRO A 11 -4.22 20.99 -11.68
CA PRO A 11 -4.78 22.10 -12.46
C PRO A 11 -5.53 21.69 -13.73
N TRP A 12 -5.28 20.49 -14.26
CA TRP A 12 -6.00 19.94 -15.42
C TRP A 12 -7.29 19.20 -15.02
N GLY A 13 -7.66 19.20 -13.74
CA GLY A 13 -8.76 18.38 -13.21
C GLY A 13 -8.44 16.88 -13.20
N ALA A 14 -7.18 16.51 -13.43
CA ALA A 14 -6.75 15.11 -13.42
C ALA A 14 -6.68 14.56 -11.99
N ARG A 15 -6.96 13.25 -11.88
CA ARG A 15 -6.90 12.50 -10.63
C ARG A 15 -5.81 11.43 -10.66
N CYS A 16 -5.36 11.04 -9.47
CA CYS A 16 -4.36 10.00 -9.28
C CYS A 16 -5.02 8.65 -8.98
N ALA A 17 -4.66 7.63 -9.75
CA ALA A 17 -5.00 6.23 -9.49
C ALA A 17 -3.71 5.41 -9.68
N PRO A 18 -2.91 5.22 -8.62
CA PRO A 18 -1.63 4.53 -8.72
C PRO A 18 -1.84 3.05 -9.05
N HIS A 19 -1.06 2.57 -10.02
CA HIS A 19 -0.94 1.15 -10.35
C HIS A 19 -0.30 0.41 -9.19
N CYS A 20 -0.86 -0.75 -8.82
CA CYS A 20 -0.43 -1.56 -7.68
C CYS A 20 -0.27 -3.05 -8.03
N TRP A 21 -0.45 -3.44 -9.30
CA TRP A 21 -0.29 -4.84 -9.69
C TRP A 21 1.15 -5.31 -9.54
N GLY A 22 1.35 -6.46 -8.89
CA GLY A 22 2.65 -7.10 -8.71
C GLY A 22 3.39 -6.74 -7.42
N SER A 23 2.81 -5.91 -6.55
CA SER A 23 3.37 -5.64 -5.22
C SER A 23 2.46 -6.13 -4.11
N LEU A 24 3.07 -6.74 -3.09
CA LEU A 24 2.39 -7.28 -1.91
C LEU A 24 2.14 -6.22 -0.83
N ILE A 25 2.85 -5.09 -0.88
CA ILE A 25 2.83 -4.06 0.17
C ILE A 25 2.50 -2.65 -0.33
N GLU A 26 2.58 -2.37 -1.64
CA GLU A 26 2.42 -1.01 -2.18
C GLU A 26 1.03 -0.42 -1.91
N ARG A 27 -0.01 -1.26 -1.80
CA ARG A 27 -1.37 -0.80 -1.48
C ARG A 27 -1.42 0.03 -0.19
N TYR A 28 -0.60 -0.30 0.81
CA TYR A 28 -0.52 0.44 2.07
C TYR A 28 0.13 1.80 1.88
N THR A 29 1.24 1.87 1.14
CA THR A 29 1.88 3.14 0.76
C THR A 29 0.93 4.02 -0.05
N HIS A 30 0.14 3.43 -0.96
CA HIS A 30 -0.82 4.17 -1.77
C HIS A 30 -1.99 4.68 -0.96
N ALA A 31 -2.43 3.96 0.07
CA ALA A 31 -3.48 4.43 0.97
C ALA A 31 -3.01 5.67 1.75
N HIS A 32 -1.78 5.66 2.28
CA HIS A 32 -1.15 6.86 2.85
C HIS A 32 -1.05 8.01 1.84
N PHE A 33 -0.66 7.71 0.59
CA PHE A 33 -0.64 8.71 -0.47
C PHE A 33 -2.03 9.29 -0.74
N GLY A 34 -3.06 8.46 -0.87
CA GLY A 34 -4.44 8.85 -1.09
C GLY A 34 -5.02 9.70 0.03
N ALA A 35 -4.65 9.41 1.28
CA ALA A 35 -5.00 10.24 2.44
C ALA A 35 -4.29 11.61 2.44
N SER A 36 -3.20 11.76 1.68
CA SER A 36 -2.35 12.95 1.69
C SER A 36 -2.59 13.96 0.56
N ILE A 37 -3.48 13.65 -0.40
CA ILE A 37 -3.77 14.49 -1.57
C ILE A 37 -5.27 14.66 -1.83
N PRO A 38 -5.73 15.80 -2.37
CA PRO A 38 -7.15 16.05 -2.62
C PRO A 38 -7.68 15.42 -3.93
N ASN A 39 -6.79 15.07 -4.88
CA ASN A 39 -7.14 14.56 -6.20
C ASN A 39 -6.87 13.06 -6.37
N PHE A 40 -6.98 12.27 -5.30
CA PHE A 40 -6.97 10.81 -5.39
C PHE A 40 -8.29 10.30 -6.00
N SER A 41 -8.24 9.23 -6.80
CA SER A 41 -9.42 8.63 -7.43
C SER A 41 -9.77 7.27 -6.82
N LEU A 42 -8.85 6.31 -6.96
CA LEU A 42 -9.04 4.93 -6.52
C LEU A 42 -7.69 4.27 -6.33
N LEU A 43 -7.69 3.22 -5.52
CA LEU A 43 -6.55 2.35 -5.29
C LEU A 43 -6.78 1.03 -6.03
N GLU A 44 -5.85 0.65 -6.90
CA GLU A 44 -5.72 -0.75 -7.29
C GLU A 44 -5.18 -1.55 -6.09
N ALA A 45 -5.88 -2.61 -5.68
CA ALA A 45 -5.41 -3.50 -4.62
C ALA A 45 -5.92 -4.91 -4.88
N ALA A 46 -5.00 -5.87 -4.99
CA ALA A 46 -5.39 -7.28 -4.96
C ALA A 46 -5.86 -7.65 -3.55
N PRO A 47 -6.90 -8.48 -3.37
CA PRO A 47 -7.31 -9.00 -2.06
C PRO A 47 -6.40 -10.16 -1.61
N ALA A 48 -5.09 -10.04 -1.84
CA ALA A 48 -4.12 -11.06 -1.47
C ALA A 48 -3.66 -10.84 -0.02
N GLU A 49 -3.44 -11.94 0.69
CA GLU A 49 -2.71 -11.96 1.95
C GLU A 49 -1.25 -12.33 1.67
N THR A 50 -0.33 -11.78 2.47
CA THR A 50 1.10 -12.07 2.33
C THR A 50 1.64 -12.58 3.65
N PRO A 51 2.13 -13.83 3.72
CA PRO A 51 2.73 -14.36 4.93
C PRO A 51 3.84 -13.45 5.46
N GLY A 52 3.82 -13.23 6.78
CA GLY A 52 4.83 -12.45 7.47
C GLY A 52 4.63 -10.93 7.46
N ILE A 53 3.54 -10.43 6.87
CA ILE A 53 3.11 -9.04 7.05
C ILE A 53 2.08 -8.96 8.19
N ILE A 54 2.38 -8.19 9.23
CA ILE A 54 1.51 -7.97 10.39
C ILE A 54 0.77 -6.66 10.19
N LEU A 55 -0.55 -6.74 10.01
CA LEU A 55 -1.41 -5.62 9.60
C LEU A 55 -2.24 -5.05 10.74
N ASP A 56 -1.77 -5.19 11.99
CA ASP A 56 -2.48 -4.70 13.16
C ASP A 56 -2.78 -3.19 13.04
N GLY A 57 -4.07 -2.86 13.04
CA GLY A 57 -4.56 -1.48 12.89
C GLY A 57 -4.95 -1.08 11.46
N TRP A 58 -4.54 -1.84 10.44
CA TRP A 58 -5.14 -1.70 9.11
C TRP A 58 -6.53 -2.33 9.09
N ASP A 59 -7.48 -1.61 8.50
CA ASP A 59 -8.84 -2.10 8.32
C ASP A 59 -9.35 -1.81 6.91
N GLN A 60 -10.41 -2.50 6.51
CA GLN A 60 -11.14 -2.25 5.28
C GLN A 60 -12.64 -2.10 5.56
N GLU A 61 -13.14 -0.88 5.37
CA GLU A 61 -14.55 -0.54 5.57
C GLU A 61 -15.16 0.00 4.27
N ASP A 62 -16.29 -0.55 3.83
CA ASP A 62 -17.04 -0.09 2.66
C ASP A 62 -16.17 0.12 1.39
N GLY A 63 -15.23 -0.79 1.16
CA GLY A 63 -14.32 -0.75 0.00
C GLY A 63 -13.18 0.26 0.12
N LYS A 64 -12.91 0.81 1.32
CA LYS A 64 -11.80 1.74 1.59
C LYS A 64 -10.83 1.12 2.58
N LEU A 65 -9.54 1.30 2.34
CA LEU A 65 -8.53 1.01 3.36
C LEU A 65 -8.49 2.15 4.37
N ILE A 66 -8.58 1.80 5.65
CA ILE A 66 -8.46 2.74 6.76
C ILE A 66 -6.98 2.79 7.17
N VAL A 67 -6.38 3.96 6.99
CA VAL A 67 -4.96 4.18 7.31
C VAL A 67 -4.80 4.24 8.84
N PRO A 68 -3.91 3.42 9.43
CA PRO A 68 -3.71 3.40 10.88
C PRO A 68 -2.94 4.63 11.38
N ASP A 69 -3.12 4.96 12.66
CA ASP A 69 -2.32 5.97 13.38
C ASP A 69 -0.92 5.45 13.80
N THR A 70 -0.66 4.16 13.63
CA THR A 70 0.65 3.54 13.90
C THR A 70 1.73 4.23 13.05
N PRO A 71 2.86 4.66 13.65
CA PRO A 71 3.91 5.37 12.91
C PRO A 71 4.47 4.60 11.71
N GLY A 72 4.92 5.34 10.70
CA GLY A 72 5.48 4.77 9.47
C GLY A 72 4.39 4.32 8.51
N ILE A 73 4.60 3.17 7.86
CA ILE A 73 3.59 2.58 6.95
C ILE A 73 2.44 1.91 7.70
N GLY A 74 2.61 1.65 9.00
CA GLY A 74 1.56 1.08 9.86
C GLY A 74 1.39 -0.44 9.76
N PHE A 75 2.42 -1.16 9.29
CA PHE A 75 2.50 -2.62 9.42
C PHE A 75 3.86 -3.00 10.00
N ASP A 76 3.95 -4.21 10.53
CA ASP A 76 5.20 -4.82 10.98
C ASP A 76 5.50 -6.12 10.21
N LEU A 77 6.67 -6.70 10.43
CA LEU A 77 7.14 -7.91 9.76
C LEU A 77 7.43 -9.03 10.77
N GLU A 78 6.89 -10.21 10.49
CA GLU A 78 7.22 -11.40 11.28
C GLU A 78 8.61 -11.90 10.88
N SER A 79 9.59 -11.66 11.76
CA SER A 79 11.02 -11.82 11.43
C SER A 79 11.36 -13.23 10.96
N GLU A 80 10.83 -14.28 11.60
CA GLU A 80 11.11 -15.67 11.20
C GLU A 80 10.56 -16.00 9.80
N VAL A 81 9.36 -15.51 9.46
CA VAL A 81 8.75 -15.74 8.14
C VAL A 81 9.56 -15.03 7.06
N ILE A 82 9.97 -13.78 7.31
CA ILE A 82 10.81 -13.03 6.38
C ILE A 82 12.17 -13.70 6.20
N GLU A 83 12.85 -14.06 7.28
CA GLU A 83 14.14 -14.74 7.22
C GLU A 83 14.09 -16.08 6.48
N ASN A 84 13.01 -16.84 6.65
CA ASN A 84 12.82 -18.10 5.93
C ASN A 84 12.53 -17.86 4.45
N GLY A 85 11.71 -16.86 4.10
CA GLY A 85 11.46 -16.48 2.72
C GLY A 85 12.69 -15.95 1.98
N LEU A 86 13.65 -15.35 2.68
CA LEU A 86 14.94 -14.97 2.08
C LEU A 86 15.84 -16.17 1.74
N LYS A 87 15.61 -17.33 2.36
CA LYS A 87 16.39 -18.56 2.17
C LYS A 87 15.75 -19.53 1.18
N SER A 88 14.46 -19.38 0.86
CA SER A 88 13.74 -20.27 -0.04
C SER A 88 14.11 -20.02 -1.52
N GLU A 89 14.20 -21.09 -2.31
CA GLU A 89 14.30 -20.95 -3.76
C GLU A 89 13.03 -20.29 -4.30
N GLY A 90 13.17 -19.17 -5.02
CA GLY A 90 12.05 -18.37 -5.55
C GLY A 90 11.59 -17.22 -4.64
N GLY A 91 12.02 -17.17 -3.37
CA GLY A 91 11.71 -16.07 -2.44
C GLY A 91 10.20 -15.83 -2.24
N PHE A 92 9.83 -14.57 -1.99
CA PHE A 92 8.43 -14.12 -1.97
C PHE A 92 7.93 -13.84 -3.40
N ALA A 93 7.86 -14.89 -4.22
CA ALA A 93 7.17 -14.85 -5.51
C ALA A 93 5.73 -15.35 -5.34
N VAL A 94 4.78 -14.62 -5.94
CA VAL A 94 3.35 -15.00 -6.01
C VAL A 94 2.97 -15.24 -7.46
#